data_AF-A0A239CT64-F1
#
_entry.id   AF-A0A239CT64-F1
#
_cell.length_a   1.000
_cell.length_b   1.000
_cell.length_c   1.000
_cell.angle_alpha   90.00
_cell.angle_beta   90.00
_cell.angle_gamma   90.00
#
_symmetry.space_group_name_H-M   'P 1'
#
loop_
_entity.id
_entity.type
_entity.pdbx_description
1 polymer ?
#
loop_
_entity_poly.entity_id
_entity_poly.type
_entity_poly.pdbx_seq_one_letter_code
_entity_poly.pdbx_strand_id
1 'polypeptide(L)' 'MICPKCGGELRYIEEVIGSFTNRIYDDGFVDFDSSSFYGDKHTDVMCTACNTSFDFEWVGDLFNSVIKLKGAEC' A
#
# COMPACT_ATOMS: atom_id res chain seq x y z
N MET A 1 -11.70 8.27 -1.93
CA MET A 1 -12.72 7.75 -2.86
C MET A 1 -13.93 7.26 -2.07
N ILE A 2 -15.12 7.21 -2.67
CA ILE A 2 -16.35 6.74 -2.01
C ILE A 2 -16.68 5.31 -2.46
N CYS A 3 -17.18 4.50 -1.53
CA CYS A 3 -17.61 3.14 -1.77
C CYS A 3 -18.89 3.14 -2.63
N PRO A 4 -18.89 2.49 -3.80
CA PRO A 4 -20.06 2.49 -4.69
C PRO A 4 -21.24 1.69 -4.11
N LYS A 5 -21.02 0.82 -3.11
CA LYS A 5 -22.08 -0.01 -2.52
C LYS A 5 -22.86 0.68 -1.42
N CYS A 6 -22.19 1.46 -0.56
CA CYS A 6 -22.80 2.00 0.66
C CYS A 6 -22.57 3.50 0.88
N GLY A 7 -21.83 4.18 0.00
CA GLY A 7 -21.49 5.60 0.16
C GLY A 7 -20.45 5.88 1.24
N GLY A 8 -19.91 4.86 1.91
CA GLY A 8 -18.84 5.00 2.91
C GLY A 8 -17.49 5.37 2.30
N GLU A 9 -16.52 5.74 3.14
CA GLU A 9 -15.16 6.03 2.69
C GLU A 9 -14.40 4.74 2.36
N LEU A 10 -13.62 4.75 1.28
CA LEU A 10 -12.66 3.70 0.95
C LEU A 10 -11.30 4.00 1.57
N ARG A 11 -10.65 2.96 2.09
CA ARG A 11 -9.30 2.99 2.66
C ARG A 11 -8.37 2.14 1.80
N TYR A 12 -7.19 2.67 1.52
CA TYR A 12 -6.07 1.88 1.01
C TYR A 12 -5.35 1.25 2.19
N ILE A 13 -5.05 -0.04 2.07
CA ILE A 13 -4.41 -0.84 3.11
C ILE A 13 -3.16 -1.45 2.49
N GLU A 14 -2.02 -1.26 3.15
CA GLU A 14 -0.77 -1.93 2.81
C GLU A 14 -0.36 -2.79 4.02
N GLU A 15 -0.41 -4.10 3.83
CA GLU A 15 0.07 -5.08 4.80
C GLU A 15 1.48 -5.50 4.38
N VAL A 16 2.44 -5.29 5.27
CA VAL A 16 3.86 -5.56 5.00
C VAL A 16 4.34 -6.63 5.95
N ILE A 17 4.89 -7.71 5.41
CA ILE A 17 5.52 -8.78 6.18
C ILE A 17 6.96 -8.91 5.70
N GLY A 18 7.91 -8.57 6.56
CA GLY A 18 9.31 -8.64 6.19
C GLY A 18 10.24 -8.11 7.25
N SER A 19 11.47 -7.88 6.82
CA SER A 19 12.58 -7.43 7.65
C SER A 19 13.31 -6.29 6.94
N PHE A 20 13.84 -5.36 7.74
CA PHE A 20 14.81 -4.39 7.26
C PHE A 20 16.22 -4.90 7.55
N THR A 21 17.13 -4.74 6.59
CA THR A 21 18.56 -4.96 6.82
C THR A 21 19.28 -3.62 6.77
N ASN A 22 20.19 -3.42 7.72
CA ASN A 22 20.99 -2.22 7.84
C ASN A 22 22.46 -2.56 7.64
N ARG A 23 23.20 -1.62 7.04
CA ARG A 23 24.65 -1.75 6.96
C ARG A 23 25.24 -1.52 8.35
N ILE A 24 26.21 -2.35 8.71
CA ILE A 24 27.05 -2.16 9.89
C ILE A 24 28.46 -1.87 9.38
N TYR A 25 29.07 -0.78 9.85
CA TYR A 25 30.44 -0.42 9.53
C TYR A 25 31.43 -1.09 10.48
N ASP A 26 32.72 -1.04 10.14
CA ASP A 26 33.79 -1.72 10.89
C ASP A 26 33.93 -1.21 12.34
N ASP A 27 33.42 -0.02 12.64
CA ASP A 27 33.36 0.57 13.99
C ASP A 27 32.10 0.17 14.78
N GLY A 28 31.22 -0.63 14.18
CA GLY A 28 29.94 -1.05 14.77
C GLY A 28 28.81 -0.04 14.61
N PHE A 29 29.01 1.08 13.91
CA PHE A 29 27.93 2.02 13.60
C PHE A 29 26.89 1.36 12.67
N VAL A 30 25.61 1.50 13.01
CA VAL A 30 24.49 0.98 12.23
C VAL A 30 23.84 2.12 11.44
N ASP A 31 23.83 1.99 10.12
CA ASP A 31 23.19 2.95 9.22
C ASP A 31 21.71 2.60 9.02
N PHE A 32 20.83 3.41 9.60
CA PHE A 32 19.38 3.27 9.42
C PHE A 32 18.86 4.04 8.19
N ASP A 33 19.65 4.96 7.62
CA ASP A 33 19.26 5.74 6.44
C ASP A 33 19.41 4.90 5.16
N SER A 34 20.32 3.92 5.15
CA SER A 34 20.52 3.00 4.04
C SER A 34 19.74 1.66 4.19
N SER A 35 18.61 1.68 4.88
CA SER A 35 17.79 0.48 5.14
C SER A 35 17.31 -0.16 3.84
N SER A 36 17.53 -1.47 3.67
CA SER A 36 16.90 -2.26 2.61
C SER A 36 15.78 -3.11 3.19
N PHE A 37 14.57 -3.01 2.64
CA PHE A 37 13.44 -3.87 3.02
C PHE A 37 13.44 -5.15 2.19
N TYR A 38 13.25 -6.29 2.86
CA TYR A 38 13.04 -7.60 2.25
C TYR A 38 11.79 -8.23 2.82
N GLY A 39 10.87 -8.60 1.95
CA GLY A 39 9.62 -9.23 2.35
C GLY A 39 8.55 -9.09 1.29
N ASP A 40 7.36 -9.51 1.69
CA ASP A 40 6.18 -9.44 0.85
C ASP A 40 5.31 -8.26 1.30
N LYS A 41 4.66 -7.64 0.33
CA LYS A 41 3.61 -6.67 0.57
C LYS A 41 2.33 -7.10 -0.10
N HIS A 42 1.24 -6.98 0.63
CA HIS A 42 -0.10 -7.12 0.12
C HIS A 42 -0.80 -5.77 0.19
N THR A 43 -1.56 -5.43 -0.84
CA THR A 43 -2.25 -4.14 -0.91
C THR A 43 -3.70 -4.36 -1.28
N ASP A 44 -4.61 -3.75 -0.53
CA ASP A 44 -6.05 -3.85 -0.74
C ASP A 44 -6.71 -2.46 -0.67
N VAL A 45 -7.90 -2.33 -1.26
CA VAL A 45 -8.78 -1.17 -1.14
C VAL A 45 -10.11 -1.64 -0.57
N MET A 46 -10.43 -1.21 0.64
CA MET A 46 -11.59 -1.70 1.38
C MET A 46 -12.48 -0.57 1.90
N CYS A 47 -13.80 -0.78 1.91
CA CYS A 47 -14.73 0.04 2.67
C CYS A 47 -14.91 -0.54 4.07
N THR A 48 -14.51 0.20 5.10
CA THR A 48 -14.65 -0.24 6.50
C THR A 48 -16.11 -0.23 6.99
N ALA A 49 -16.98 0.56 6.37
CA ALA A 49 -18.39 0.65 6.76
C ALA A 49 -19.23 -0.58 6.36
N CYS A 50 -18.92 -1.20 5.22
CA CYS A 50 -19.63 -2.39 4.72
C CYS A 50 -18.72 -3.62 4.52
N ASN A 51 -17.49 -3.56 5.04
CA ASN A 51 -16.48 -4.62 4.99
C ASN A 51 -16.31 -5.27 3.61
N THR A 52 -16.27 -4.44 2.56
CA THR A 52 -16.15 -4.89 1.17
C THR A 52 -14.80 -4.46 0.61
N SER A 53 -14.04 -5.41 0.08
CA SER A 53 -12.83 -5.15 -0.72
C SER A 53 -13.14 -4.96 -2.19
N PHE A 54 -12.29 -4.21 -2.88
CA PHE A 54 -12.44 -3.86 -4.28
C PHE A 54 -11.12 -4.07 -5.02
N ASP A 55 -11.20 -4.71 -6.18
CA ASP A 55 -10.09 -4.76 -7.12
C ASP A 55 -9.75 -3.34 -7.60
N PHE A 56 -8.47 -3.06 -7.72
CA PHE A 56 -8.00 -1.75 -8.15
C PHE A 56 -6.75 -1.84 -9.02
N GLU A 57 -6.43 -0.71 -9.64
CA GLU A 57 -5.20 -0.48 -10.38
C GLU A 57 -4.62 0.88 -10.04
N TRP A 58 -3.30 0.98 -10.15
CA TRP A 58 -2.60 2.25 -10.15
C TRP A 58 -2.59 2.81 -11.56
N VAL A 59 -3.04 4.06 -11.70
CA VAL A 59 -3.03 4.79 -12.97
C VAL A 59 -2.16 6.03 -12.77
N GLY A 60 -1.21 6.25 -13.68
CA GLY A 60 -0.31 7.40 -13.65
C GLY A 60 1.15 7.01 -13.77
N ASP A 61 2.02 7.98 -13.53
CA ASP A 61 3.48 7.79 -13.55
C ASP A 61 4.06 7.62 -12.13
N LEU A 62 5.39 7.60 -12.04
CA LEU A 62 6.13 7.42 -10.79
C LEU A 62 5.86 8.53 -9.74
N PHE A 63 5.42 9.71 -10.17
CA PHE A 63 5.25 10.88 -9.30
C PHE A 63 3.78 11.25 -9.08
N ASN A 64 2.88 10.78 -9.95
CA ASN A 64 1.47 11.15 -9.98
C ASN A 64 0.56 9.93 -10.10
N SER A 65 0.83 8.87 -9.34
CA SER A 65 0.02 7.65 -9.32
C SER A 65 -1.27 7.86 -8.52
N VAL A 66 -2.41 7.46 -9.07
CA VAL A 66 -3.71 7.44 -8.38
C VAL A 66 -4.33 6.05 -8.44
N ILE A 67 -5.17 5.73 -7.45
CA ILE A 67 -5.92 4.48 -7.39
C ILE A 67 -7.22 4.61 -8.20
N LYS A 68 -7.52 3.62 -9.04
CA LYS A 68 -8.81 3.46 -9.72
C LYS A 68 -9.37 2.07 -9.45
N LEU A 69 -10.67 1.96 -9.16
CA LEU A 69 -11.34 0.67 -8.98
C LEU A 69 -11.53 -0.02 -10.33
N LYS A 70 -11.26 -1.33 -10.40
CA LYS A 70 -11.53 -2.16 -11.58
C LYS A 70 -13.01 -2.54 -11.60
N GLY A 71 -13.64 -2.45 -12.77
CA GLY A 71 -15.04 -2.86 -12.96
C GLY A 71 -16.07 -1.96 -12.26
N ALA A 72 -15.68 -0.79 -11.75
CA ALA A 72 -16.62 0.24 -11.34
C ALA A 72 -17.15 0.97 -12.59
N GLU A 73 -17.94 0.27 -13.40
CA GLU A 73 -18.83 0.91 -14.36
C GLU A 73 -19.99 1.52 -13.56
N CYS A 74 -20.11 2.85 -13.63
CA CYS A 74 -21.23 3.59 -13.08
C CYS A 74 -22.51 3.31 -13.86
#